data_AF-A0A7C9FCF9-F1
#
_entry.id   AF-A0A7C9FCF9-F1
#
_cell.length_a   1.000
_cell.length_b   1.000
_cell.length_c   1.000
_cell.angle_alpha   90.00
_cell.angle_beta   90.00
_cell.angle_gamma   90.00
#
_symmetry.space_group_name_H-M   'P 1'
#
loop_
_entity.id
_entity.type
_entity.pdbx_description
1 polymer ?
#
loop_
_entity_poly.entity_id
_entity_poly.type
_entity_poly.pdbx_seq_one_letter_code
_entity_poly.pdbx_strand_id
1 'polypeptide(L)'
;MLTTRYFSLLLLVLFTSGCDLGGYHSMGQFPDRLTAEQKMLEHLLSEYDELGSGDYKLIYQFPEKQKELKYAIWYDKELGRLGVENDIYSGPCCVWVNVDQAVLRDLVAEKKGILNADSLSERIHPDLGPCRY
;
A
#
# COMPACT_ATOMS: atom_id res chain seq x y z
N MET A 1 -37.89 -25.85 19.93
CA MET A 1 -37.74 -25.38 18.53
C MET A 1 -37.06 -24.01 18.59
N LEU A 2 -35.73 -23.97 18.59
CA LEU A 2 -34.98 -22.77 19.02
C LEU A 2 -33.61 -22.73 18.34
N THR A 3 -33.56 -22.75 17.01
CA THR A 3 -32.25 -22.76 16.31
C THR A 3 -32.20 -22.03 14.97
N THR A 4 -33.32 -21.55 14.41
CA THR A 4 -33.29 -21.05 13.02
C THR A 4 -33.22 -19.53 12.87
N ARG A 5 -33.41 -18.75 13.93
CA ARG A 5 -33.53 -17.27 13.81
C ARG A 5 -32.24 -16.49 14.06
N TYR A 6 -31.22 -17.09 14.64
CA TYR A 6 -29.95 -16.41 14.93
C TYR A 6 -28.88 -16.62 13.84
N PHE A 7 -29.07 -17.60 12.96
CA PHE A 7 -28.09 -17.92 11.91
C PHE A 7 -28.04 -16.85 10.80
N SER A 8 -29.17 -16.18 10.53
CA SER A 8 -29.27 -15.16 9.48
C SER A 8 -28.62 -13.83 9.84
N LEU A 9 -28.44 -13.53 11.13
CA LEU A 9 -27.77 -12.29 11.58
C LEU A 9 -26.24 -12.44 11.60
N LEU A 10 -25.72 -13.66 11.75
CA LEU A 10 -24.27 -13.90 11.73
C LEU A 10 -23.68 -13.79 10.30
N LEU A 11 -24.48 -14.13 9.29
CA LEU A 11 -24.08 -14.04 7.88
C LEU A 11 -24.03 -12.61 7.34
N LEU A 12 -24.73 -11.66 7.97
CA LEU A 12 -24.75 -10.26 7.54
C LEU A 12 -23.52 -9.46 8.02
N VAL A 13 -22.76 -9.98 8.98
CA VAL A 13 -21.57 -9.31 9.54
C VAL A 13 -20.28 -9.68 8.80
N LEU A 14 -20.31 -10.68 7.91
CA LEU A 14 -19.15 -11.12 7.14
C LEU A 14 -18.92 -10.34 5.82
N PHE A 15 -19.78 -9.37 5.51
CA PHE A 15 -19.65 -8.50 4.33
C PHE A 15 -19.38 -7.04 4.74
N THR A 16 -18.37 -6.79 5.59
CA THR A 16 -17.69 -5.50 5.53
C THR A 16 -16.70 -5.56 4.37
N SER A 17 -17.29 -5.48 3.18
CA SER A 17 -16.66 -5.18 1.92
C SER A 17 -15.51 -4.20 2.10
N GLY A 18 -14.30 -4.63 1.76
CA GLY A 18 -13.21 -3.71 1.41
C GLY A 18 -13.78 -2.75 0.37
N CYS A 19 -13.90 -1.49 0.76
CA CYS A 19 -14.45 -0.47 -0.11
C CYS A 19 -13.36 -0.14 -1.13
N ASP A 20 -13.42 -0.78 -2.29
CA ASP A 20 -12.50 -0.56 -3.39
C ASP A 20 -12.90 0.74 -4.11
N LEU A 21 -12.25 1.83 -3.71
CA LEU A 21 -12.52 3.17 -4.25
C LEU A 21 -11.66 3.38 -5.49
N GLY A 22 -12.15 2.94 -6.65
CA GLY A 22 -11.49 3.22 -7.93
C GLY A 22 -10.18 2.44 -8.15
N GLY A 23 -10.10 1.19 -7.66
CA GLY A 23 -8.92 0.33 -7.76
C GLY A 23 -7.90 0.53 -6.64
N TYR A 24 -8.34 1.14 -5.53
CA TYR A 24 -7.54 1.34 -4.33
C TYR A 24 -8.10 0.52 -3.17
N HIS A 25 -7.27 -0.33 -2.59
CA HIS A 25 -7.56 -1.05 -1.36
C HIS A 25 -7.27 -0.16 -0.14
N SER A 26 -8.30 0.16 0.63
CA SER A 26 -8.16 0.95 1.85
C SER A 26 -7.57 0.14 2.99
N MET A 27 -6.42 0.58 3.49
CA MET A 27 -5.71 -0.03 4.62
C MET A 27 -6.00 0.66 5.96
N GLY A 28 -6.73 1.78 5.92
CA GLY A 28 -7.18 2.50 7.12
C GLY A 28 -6.22 3.58 7.58
N GLN A 29 -6.29 3.87 8.89
CA GLN A 29 -5.56 4.95 9.56
C GLN A 29 -4.46 4.40 10.45
N PHE A 30 -3.33 5.10 10.47
CA PHE A 30 -2.13 4.72 11.19
C PHE A 30 -1.61 5.88 12.05
N PRO A 31 -0.85 5.59 13.13
CA PRO A 31 -0.41 6.63 14.08
C PRO A 31 0.62 7.60 13.49
N ASP A 32 1.37 7.17 12.48
CA ASP A 32 2.41 7.96 11.82
C ASP A 32 2.72 7.38 10.43
N ARG A 33 3.41 8.18 9.61
CA ARG A 33 3.79 7.82 8.23
C ARG A 33 4.61 6.54 8.16
N LEU A 34 5.63 6.39 9.02
CA LEU A 34 6.55 5.25 8.97
C LEU A 34 5.81 3.94 9.28
N THR A 35 4.96 3.95 10.30
CA THR A 35 4.10 2.82 10.65
C THR A 35 3.16 2.46 9.50
N ALA A 36 2.57 3.47 8.86
CA ALA A 36 1.68 3.26 7.72
C ALA A 36 2.42 2.61 6.53
N GLU A 37 3.54 3.20 6.10
CA GLU A 37 4.35 2.69 4.99
C GLU A 37 4.84 1.27 5.25
N GLN A 38 5.30 0.98 6.48
CA GLN A 38 5.72 -0.35 6.87
C GLN A 38 4.57 -1.36 6.75
N LYS A 39 3.35 -1.00 7.18
CA LYS A 39 2.17 -1.86 7.06
C LYS A 39 1.77 -2.09 5.61
N MET A 40 1.97 -1.11 4.73
CA MET A 40 1.72 -1.28 3.29
C MET A 40 2.71 -2.26 2.68
N LEU A 41 4.01 -2.13 3.01
CA LEU A 41 5.05 -3.04 2.52
C LEU A 41 4.83 -4.48 3.02
N GLU A 42 4.47 -4.64 4.30
CA GLU A 42 4.13 -5.94 4.88
C GLU A 42 2.95 -6.60 4.15
N HIS A 43 1.90 -5.81 3.85
CA HIS A 43 0.74 -6.28 3.09
C HIS A 43 1.10 -6.64 1.65
N LEU A 44 1.86 -5.79 0.95
CA LEU A 44 2.34 -6.10 -0.40
C LEU A 44 3.13 -7.40 -0.45
N LEU A 45 4.00 -7.63 0.54
CA LEU A 45 4.80 -8.84 0.62
C LEU A 45 3.94 -10.07 0.93
N SER A 46 2.91 -9.95 1.79
CA SER A 46 2.02 -11.08 2.11
C SER A 46 1.14 -11.48 0.92
N GLU A 47 0.68 -10.50 0.14
CA GLU A 47 -0.18 -10.74 -1.02
C GLU A 47 0.63 -11.04 -2.30
N TYR A 48 1.96 -10.95 -2.27
CA TYR A 48 2.82 -10.93 -3.46
C TYR A 48 2.51 -12.03 -4.48
N ASP A 49 2.28 -13.26 -4.02
CA ASP A 49 2.02 -14.40 -4.89
C ASP A 49 0.63 -14.34 -5.55
N GLU A 50 -0.32 -13.67 -4.90
CA GLU A 50 -1.70 -13.49 -5.34
C GLU A 50 -1.91 -12.24 -6.21
N LEU A 51 -0.94 -11.31 -6.22
CA LEU A 51 -0.99 -10.12 -7.05
C LEU A 51 -1.04 -10.50 -8.54
N GLY A 52 -2.09 -10.03 -9.21
CA GLY A 52 -2.27 -10.15 -10.66
C GLY A 52 -1.44 -9.15 -11.47
N SER A 53 -1.75 -9.05 -12.75
CA SER A 53 -1.16 -8.05 -13.66
C SER A 53 -1.72 -6.66 -13.42
N GLY A 54 -0.88 -5.63 -13.54
CA GLY A 54 -1.26 -4.22 -13.41
C GLY A 54 -1.05 -3.64 -12.00
N ASP A 55 -1.43 -2.37 -11.83
CA ASP A 55 -1.21 -1.64 -10.59
C ASP A 55 -2.11 -2.14 -9.45
N TYR A 56 -1.50 -2.73 -8.42
CA TYR A 56 -2.13 -2.96 -7.13
C TYR A 56 -1.91 -1.75 -6.23
N LYS A 57 -2.99 -1.09 -5.80
CA LYS A 57 -2.91 0.20 -5.08
C LYS A 57 -3.44 0.08 -3.66
N LEU A 58 -2.65 0.52 -2.70
CA LEU A 58 -2.99 0.54 -1.29
C LEU A 58 -3.08 1.98 -0.81
N ILE A 59 -4.21 2.37 -0.24
CA ILE A 59 -4.42 3.72 0.30
C ILE A 59 -4.41 3.70 1.82
N TYR A 60 -3.69 4.65 2.42
CA TYR A 60 -3.48 4.74 3.86
C TYR A 60 -3.51 6.19 4.33
N GLN A 61 -3.83 6.38 5.61
CA GLN A 61 -3.97 7.69 6.24
C GLN A 61 -3.12 7.77 7.50
N PHE A 62 -2.58 8.95 7.78
CA PHE A 62 -1.81 9.22 8.99
C PHE A 62 -1.78 10.72 9.32
N PRO A 63 -1.59 11.09 10.60
CA PRO A 63 -1.45 12.48 11.00
C PRO A 63 -0.04 13.02 10.70
N GLU A 64 0.04 14.25 10.17
CA GLU A 64 1.28 15.02 10.08
C GLU A 64 1.01 16.52 10.27
N LYS A 65 1.77 17.17 11.18
CA LYS A 65 1.74 18.64 11.41
C LYS A 65 0.31 19.23 11.45
N GLN A 66 -0.57 18.62 12.24
CA GLN A 66 -1.98 19.01 12.46
C GLN A 66 -2.96 18.70 11.31
N LYS A 67 -2.55 17.93 10.29
CA LYS A 67 -3.41 17.48 9.21
C LYS A 67 -3.43 15.96 9.14
N GLU A 68 -4.56 15.39 8.77
CA GLU A 68 -4.61 14.01 8.31
C GLU A 68 -4.20 14.00 6.83
N LEU A 69 -3.12 13.28 6.53
CA LEU A 69 -2.64 13.05 5.17
C LEU A 69 -3.13 11.69 4.69
N LYS A 70 -3.33 11.57 3.37
CA LYS A 70 -3.85 10.37 2.72
C LYS A 70 -3.01 10.05 1.50
N TYR A 71 -2.17 9.02 1.60
CA TYR A 71 -1.24 8.61 0.54
C TYR A 71 -1.60 7.22 0.01
N ALA A 72 -1.02 6.86 -1.13
CA ALA A 72 -1.13 5.53 -1.69
C ALA A 72 0.23 4.96 -2.12
N ILE A 73 0.36 3.64 -2.01
CA ILE A 73 1.45 2.87 -2.59
C ILE A 73 0.90 2.09 -3.77
N TRP A 74 1.65 2.09 -4.87
CA TRP A 74 1.34 1.38 -6.10
C TRP A 74 2.37 0.27 -6.28
N TYR A 75 1.93 -0.92 -6.68
CA TYR A 75 2.83 -2.00 -7.02
C TYR A 75 2.37 -2.72 -8.29
N ASP A 76 3.25 -2.80 -9.29
CA ASP A 76 3.07 -3.62 -10.48
C ASP A 76 4.12 -4.74 -10.46
N LYS A 77 3.66 -5.97 -10.26
CA LYS A 77 4.50 -7.17 -10.17
C LYS A 77 5.15 -7.54 -11.50
N GLU A 78 4.45 -7.36 -12.62
CA GLU A 78 4.95 -7.73 -13.95
C GLU A 78 6.10 -6.80 -14.36
N LEU A 79 5.95 -5.51 -14.05
CA LEU A 79 6.96 -4.50 -14.35
C LEU A 79 7.99 -4.32 -13.24
N GLY A 80 7.82 -4.98 -12.09
CA GLY A 80 8.66 -4.81 -10.90
C GLY A 80 8.70 -3.36 -10.43
N ARG A 81 7.56 -2.67 -10.45
CA ARG A 81 7.45 -1.23 -10.14
C ARG A 81 6.80 -1.02 -8.80
N LEU A 82 7.45 -0.25 -7.95
CA LEU A 82 6.90 0.25 -6.69
C LEU A 82 6.76 1.77 -6.82
N GLY A 83 5.65 2.34 -6.39
CA GLY A 83 5.44 3.78 -6.43
C GLY A 83 4.72 4.32 -5.22
N VAL A 84 4.88 5.63 -5.00
CA VAL A 84 4.16 6.39 -3.97
C VAL A 84 3.42 7.54 -4.62
N GLU A 85 2.19 7.74 -4.19
CA GLU A 85 1.30 8.82 -4.57
C GLU A 85 0.89 9.58 -3.30
N ASN A 86 1.23 10.86 -3.22
CA ASN A 86 0.92 11.72 -2.07
C ASN A 86 -0.34 12.58 -2.26
N ASP A 87 -0.83 12.68 -3.49
CA ASP A 87 -2.13 13.24 -3.86
C ASP A 87 -2.89 12.18 -4.65
N ILE A 88 -3.90 11.57 -4.02
CA ILE A 88 -4.62 10.43 -4.57
C ILE A 88 -5.29 10.83 -5.89
N TYR A 89 -5.17 9.98 -6.91
CA TYR A 89 -5.60 10.17 -8.29
C TYR A 89 -4.70 11.06 -9.16
N SER A 90 -3.57 11.57 -8.63
CA SER A 90 -2.60 12.35 -9.42
C SER A 90 -1.52 11.49 -10.10
N GLY A 91 -1.43 10.21 -9.72
CA GLY A 91 -0.36 9.30 -10.12
C GLY A 91 0.84 9.32 -9.16
N PRO A 92 1.79 8.40 -9.33
CA PRO A 92 2.91 8.30 -8.41
C PRO A 92 3.88 9.48 -8.57
N CYS A 93 4.18 10.16 -7.46
CA CYS A 93 5.24 11.17 -7.39
C CYS A 93 6.64 10.53 -7.36
N CYS A 94 6.72 9.25 -7.00
CA CYS A 94 7.95 8.46 -6.92
C CYS A 94 7.73 7.06 -7.47
N VAL A 95 8.65 6.58 -8.31
CA VAL A 95 8.61 5.23 -8.87
C VAL A 95 10.00 4.60 -8.89
N TRP A 96 10.09 3.41 -8.30
CA TRP A 96 11.24 2.50 -8.32
C TRP A 96 10.95 1.32 -9.26
N VAL A 97 11.99 0.81 -9.92
CA VAL A 97 11.96 -0.37 -10.80
C VAL A 97 12.87 -1.46 -10.28
N ASN A 98 12.69 -2.66 -10.84
CA ASN A 98 13.38 -3.89 -10.43
C ASN A 98 13.09 -4.24 -8.95
N VAL A 99 11.91 -3.85 -8.47
CA VAL A 99 11.42 -4.18 -7.12
C VAL A 99 10.72 -5.53 -7.19
N ASP A 100 11.49 -6.60 -7.06
CA ASP A 100 10.98 -7.96 -6.97
C ASP A 100 10.64 -8.36 -5.51
N GLN A 101 10.24 -9.61 -5.30
CA GLN A 101 9.92 -10.14 -3.98
C GLN A 101 11.08 -10.04 -2.98
N ALA A 102 12.32 -10.21 -3.44
CA ALA A 102 13.50 -10.16 -2.57
C ALA A 102 13.72 -8.73 -2.09
N VAL A 103 13.62 -7.75 -2.98
CA VAL A 103 13.68 -6.33 -2.64
C VAL A 103 12.56 -5.94 -1.66
N LEU A 104 11.32 -6.39 -1.90
CA LEU A 104 10.21 -6.14 -0.97
C LEU A 104 10.47 -6.73 0.42
N ARG A 105 11.04 -7.94 0.47
CA ARG A 105 11.41 -8.59 1.74
C ARG A 105 12.46 -7.79 2.50
N ASP A 106 13.47 -7.27 1.80
CA ASP A 106 14.51 -6.44 2.38
C ASP A 106 13.95 -5.10 2.89
N LEU A 107 13.07 -4.45 2.11
CA LEU A 107 12.36 -3.24 2.53
C LEU A 107 11.56 -3.45 3.82
N VAL A 108 10.80 -4.55 3.90
CA VAL A 108 10.03 -4.90 5.10
C VAL A 108 10.97 -5.17 6.30
N ALA A 109 12.09 -5.84 6.07
CA ALA A 109 13.05 -6.19 7.13
C ALA A 109 13.74 -4.94 7.71
N GLU A 110 14.04 -3.94 6.88
CA GLU A 110 14.76 -2.73 7.29
C GLU A 110 13.94 -1.77 8.16
N LYS A 111 12.60 -1.77 8.04
CA LYS A 111 11.69 -0.91 8.82
C LYS A 111 12.00 0.58 8.72
N LYS A 112 12.45 1.01 7.55
CA LYS A 112 12.81 2.42 7.25
C LYS A 112 11.76 3.15 6.41
N GLY A 113 10.64 2.49 6.11
CA GLY A 113 9.61 3.02 5.22
C GLY A 113 10.00 2.86 3.75
N ILE A 114 9.11 3.30 2.86
CA ILE A 114 9.21 3.01 1.43
C ILE A 114 10.35 3.77 0.74
N LEU A 115 10.71 4.96 1.26
CA LEU A 115 11.81 5.75 0.70
C LEU A 115 13.16 5.02 0.76
N ASN A 116 13.30 3.97 1.58
CA ASN A 116 14.50 3.14 1.60
C ASN A 116 14.71 2.36 0.29
N ALA A 117 13.70 2.27 -0.57
CA ALA A 117 13.83 1.72 -1.93
C ALA A 117 14.89 2.44 -2.76
N ASP A 118 15.19 3.70 -2.43
CA ASP A 118 16.32 4.46 -3.01
C ASP A 118 17.68 3.76 -2.86
N SER A 119 17.85 2.94 -1.83
CA SER A 119 19.10 2.23 -1.54
C SER A 119 19.15 0.82 -2.11
N LEU A 120 18.00 0.28 -2.54
CA LEU A 120 17.85 -1.12 -2.97
C LEU A 120 17.45 -1.26 -4.44
N SER A 121 17.00 -0.18 -5.09
CA SER A 121 16.42 -0.24 -6.43
C SER A 121 16.67 1.03 -7.24
N GLU A 122 16.53 0.91 -8.55
CA GLU A 122 16.70 2.02 -9.48
C GLU A 122 15.41 2.85 -9.56
N ARG A 123 15.52 4.17 -9.74
CA ARG A 123 14.36 5.05 -9.96
C ARG A 123 14.13 5.31 -11.44
N ILE A 124 12.87 5.32 -11.88
CA ILE A 124 12.52 5.57 -13.29
C ILE A 124 12.79 7.03 -13.70
N HIS A 125 12.86 7.97 -12.75
CA HIS A 125 13.11 9.38 -13.06
C HIS A 125 14.19 10.00 -12.16
N PRO A 126 15.44 10.13 -12.64
CA PRO A 126 16.50 10.83 -11.91
C PRO A 126 16.28 12.35 -11.82
N ASP A 127 15.44 12.93 -12.69
CA ASP A 127 15.28 14.39 -12.84
C ASP A 127 14.28 15.03 -11.85
N LEU A 128 13.49 14.24 -11.12
CA LEU A 128 12.50 14.74 -10.16
C LEU A 128 13.09 15.07 -8.79
N GLY A 129 14.42 14.95 -8.63
CA GLY A 129 15.09 15.15 -7.35
C GLY A 129 14.77 14.03 -6.35
N PRO A 130 15.18 14.17 -5.08
CA PRO A 130 14.83 13.19 -4.06
C PRO A 130 13.30 13.13 -3.89
N CYS A 131 12.78 11.92 -3.67
CA CYS A 131 11.41 11.72 -3.26
C CYS A 131 11.10 12.58 -2.04
N ARG A 132 10.29 13.63 -2.25
CA ARG A 132 9.90 14.58 -1.22
C ARG A 132 8.39 14.66 -1.22
N TYR A 133 7.80 14.06 -0.20
CA TYR A 133 6.37 14.14 0.06
C TYR A 133 6.09 14.13 1.57
#